data_AF-W7YQU9-F1
#
_entry.id   AF-W7YQU9-F1
#
_cell.length_a   1.000
_cell.length_b   1.000
_cell.length_c   1.000
_cell.angle_alpha   90.00
_cell.angle_beta   90.00
_cell.angle_gamma   90.00
#
_symmetry.space_group_name_H-M   'P 1'
#
loop_
_entity.id
_entity.type
_entity.pdbx_description
1 polymer ?
#
loop_
_entity_poly.entity_id
_entity_poly.type
_entity_poly.pdbx_seq_one_letter_code
_entity_poly.pdbx_strand_id
1 'polypeptide(L)'
;MEFYNVELSKDIKSLCVEDFDINIWYDANRIKNILKCLFFNNDTIFFSFRREEDLTSDKELERLRISIIETFNKYGEYVFLKKLDEARFDSVARIDVSDFTFEFMFDIWKYFYSCTFFIPTEGFSFSDYISFQKKIKFQDKGGEKLLSKRYSDFGCIKGLGGDSLIVSYRKDFQLPDLKKAASETPDINQVFK
;
A
#
# COMPACT_ATOMS: atom_id res chain seq x y z
N MET A 1 -13.13 -12.83 -2.04
CA MET A 1 -11.72 -12.51 -2.35
C MET A 1 -11.21 -13.39 -3.49
N GLU A 2 -10.97 -12.75 -4.61
CA GLU A 2 -10.54 -13.36 -5.86
C GLU A 2 -9.14 -12.90 -6.25
N PHE A 3 -8.46 -13.71 -7.08
CA PHE A 3 -7.08 -13.45 -7.49
C PHE A 3 -6.92 -13.74 -8.97
N TYR A 4 -6.47 -12.75 -9.73
CA TYR A 4 -6.23 -12.91 -11.17
C TYR A 4 -4.95 -12.17 -11.59
N ASN A 5 -4.32 -12.69 -12.64
CA ASN A 5 -3.08 -12.13 -13.16
C ASN A 5 -3.37 -11.26 -14.39
N VAL A 6 -2.65 -10.15 -14.49
CA VAL A 6 -2.66 -9.25 -15.63
C VAL A 6 -1.22 -9.00 -16.08
N GLU A 7 -0.98 -8.97 -17.38
CA GLU A 7 0.30 -8.53 -17.92
C GLU A 7 0.24 -7.02 -18.17
N LEU A 8 1.02 -6.24 -17.42
CA LEU A 8 1.10 -4.79 -17.61
C LEU A 8 2.02 -4.44 -18.79
N SER A 9 3.19 -5.09 -18.85
CA SER A 9 4.16 -4.90 -19.91
C SER A 9 5.04 -6.14 -20.10
N LYS A 10 5.96 -6.06 -21.08
CA LYS A 10 6.87 -7.17 -21.41
C LYS A 10 7.65 -7.69 -20.20
N ASP A 11 7.95 -6.84 -19.22
CA ASP A 11 8.83 -7.18 -18.09
C ASP A 11 8.13 -7.09 -16.73
N ILE A 12 6.83 -6.75 -16.70
CA ILE A 12 6.08 -6.49 -15.47
C ILE A 12 4.75 -7.24 -15.50
N LYS A 13 4.48 -7.98 -14.42
CA LYS A 13 3.20 -8.65 -14.14
C LYS A 13 2.46 -7.94 -13.03
N SER A 14 1.16 -8.11 -12.98
CA SER A 14 0.32 -7.73 -11.85
C SER A 14 -0.52 -8.90 -11.38
N LEU A 15 -0.62 -9.05 -10.07
CA LEU A 15 -1.59 -9.89 -9.41
C LEU A 15 -2.61 -8.96 -8.77
N CYS A 16 -3.86 -9.03 -9.23
CA CYS A 16 -4.97 -8.31 -8.62
C CYS A 16 -5.64 -9.21 -7.59
N VAL A 17 -5.88 -8.65 -6.41
CA VAL A 17 -6.66 -9.22 -5.33
C VAL A 17 -7.90 -8.34 -5.19
N GLU A 18 -9.08 -8.91 -5.39
CA GLU A 18 -10.36 -8.17 -5.38
C GLU A 18 -11.38 -8.88 -4.49
N ASP A 19 -12.57 -8.28 -4.39
CA ASP A 19 -13.72 -8.84 -3.67
C ASP A 19 -13.40 -9.06 -2.19
N PHE A 20 -12.96 -8.00 -1.52
CA PHE A 20 -12.78 -7.98 -0.07
C PHE A 20 -13.25 -6.65 0.52
N ASP A 21 -13.69 -6.69 1.77
CA ASP A 21 -14.02 -5.49 2.54
C ASP A 21 -13.14 -5.41 3.79
N ILE A 22 -12.29 -4.39 3.88
CA ILE A 22 -11.40 -4.17 5.04
C ILE A 22 -12.16 -3.86 6.34
N ASN A 23 -13.47 -3.58 6.26
CA ASN A 23 -14.33 -3.43 7.42
C ASN A 23 -14.89 -4.77 7.91
N ILE A 24 -14.82 -5.83 7.11
CA ILE A 24 -15.16 -7.19 7.51
C ILE A 24 -13.91 -7.84 8.12
N TRP A 25 -14.01 -8.24 9.39
CA TRP A 25 -12.88 -8.80 10.17
C TRP A 25 -12.16 -9.95 9.45
N TYR A 26 -12.92 -10.85 8.81
CA TYR A 26 -12.36 -12.00 8.10
C TYR A 26 -11.48 -11.54 6.93
N ASP A 27 -11.99 -10.65 6.08
CA ASP A 27 -11.25 -10.12 4.94
C ASP A 27 -10.07 -9.25 5.36
N ALA A 28 -10.25 -8.41 6.38
CA ALA A 28 -9.16 -7.63 6.96
C ALA A 28 -7.99 -8.52 7.41
N ASN A 29 -8.25 -9.64 8.08
CA ASN A 29 -7.19 -10.57 8.47
C ASN A 29 -6.52 -11.26 7.28
N ARG A 30 -7.27 -11.58 6.23
CA ARG A 30 -6.70 -12.15 5.01
C ARG A 30 -5.77 -11.16 4.32
N ILE A 31 -6.17 -9.90 4.20
CA ILE A 31 -5.32 -8.83 3.68
C ILE A 31 -4.11 -8.62 4.59
N LYS A 32 -4.28 -8.62 5.91
CA LYS A 32 -3.18 -8.52 6.87
C LYS A 32 -2.14 -9.63 6.67
N ASN A 33 -2.58 -10.86 6.44
CA ASN A 33 -1.70 -11.99 6.15
C ASN A 33 -0.96 -11.81 4.81
N ILE A 34 -1.63 -11.30 3.77
CA ILE A 34 -0.99 -10.95 2.50
C ILE A 34 0.10 -9.90 2.74
N LEU A 35 -0.19 -8.83 3.47
CA LEU A 35 0.77 -7.77 3.76
C LEU A 35 1.96 -8.31 4.57
N LYS A 36 1.72 -9.15 5.59
CA LYS A 36 2.79 -9.82 6.36
C LYS A 36 3.65 -10.77 5.54
N CYS A 37 3.12 -11.29 4.44
CA CYS A 37 3.86 -12.13 3.50
C CYS A 37 4.75 -11.29 2.56
N LEU A 38 4.37 -10.04 2.31
CA LEU A 38 5.08 -9.11 1.43
C LEU A 38 6.11 -8.23 2.16
N PHE A 39 5.87 -7.91 3.43
CA PHE A 39 6.68 -6.98 4.23
C PHE A 39 7.10 -7.65 5.54
N PHE A 40 8.39 -7.60 5.85
CA PHE A 40 9.00 -8.21 7.02
C PHE A 40 9.42 -7.14 8.04
N ASN A 41 9.51 -7.53 9.31
CA ASN A 41 10.01 -6.63 10.34
C ASN A 41 11.41 -6.10 9.99
N ASN A 42 11.63 -4.80 10.22
CA ASN A 42 12.81 -4.03 9.85
C ASN A 42 12.95 -3.66 8.36
N ASP A 43 12.00 -4.03 7.50
CA ASP A 43 11.91 -3.40 6.18
C ASP A 43 11.51 -1.92 6.35
N THR A 44 11.90 -1.06 5.41
CA THR A 44 11.34 0.30 5.30
C THR A 44 10.40 0.34 4.11
N ILE A 45 9.14 0.72 4.32
CA ILE A 45 8.17 0.87 3.23
C ILE A 45 8.12 2.33 2.82
N PHE A 46 8.19 2.59 1.52
CA PHE A 46 7.93 3.91 0.93
C PHE A 46 6.52 3.97 0.37
N PHE A 47 5.87 5.11 0.53
CA PHE A 47 4.48 5.35 0.13
C PHE A 47 4.37 6.58 -0.76
N SER A 48 3.48 6.52 -1.75
CA SER A 48 2.90 7.73 -2.37
C SER A 48 1.40 7.73 -2.21
N PHE A 49 0.87 8.88 -1.79
CA PHE A 49 -0.55 9.09 -1.54
C PHE A 49 -1.11 10.18 -2.42
N ARG A 50 -2.39 10.06 -2.76
CA ARG A 50 -3.13 11.09 -3.49
C ARG A 50 -4.54 11.23 -2.94
N ARG A 51 -4.89 12.47 -2.62
CA ARG A 51 -6.22 12.93 -2.19
C ARG A 51 -6.74 12.26 -0.92
N GLU A 52 -7.60 12.97 -0.22
CA GLU A 52 -8.47 12.40 0.81
C GLU A 52 -9.56 11.54 0.14
N GLU A 53 -9.96 10.45 0.80
CA GLU A 53 -11.08 9.57 0.41
C GLU A 53 -12.41 10.32 0.52
N ASP A 54 -13.37 10.04 -0.37
CA ASP A 54 -14.68 10.72 -0.40
C ASP A 54 -15.85 9.82 0.03
N LEU A 55 -15.58 8.55 0.33
CA LEU A 55 -16.57 7.56 0.81
C LEU A 55 -16.59 7.41 2.34
N THR A 56 -15.65 8.03 3.04
CA THR A 56 -15.54 8.00 4.51
C THR A 56 -16.15 9.27 5.10
N SER A 57 -16.80 9.19 6.27
CA SER A 57 -17.42 10.39 6.88
C SER A 57 -16.38 11.45 7.28
N ASP A 58 -16.69 12.74 7.12
CA ASP A 58 -15.79 13.86 7.45
C ASP A 58 -15.16 13.79 8.85
N LYS A 59 -15.95 13.41 9.86
CA LYS A 59 -15.46 13.26 11.24
C LYS A 59 -14.40 12.18 11.38
N GLU A 60 -14.59 11.08 10.65
CA GLU A 60 -13.64 9.97 10.63
C GLU A 60 -12.40 10.33 9.80
N LEU A 61 -12.57 11.02 8.67
CA LEU A 61 -11.47 11.54 7.86
C LEU A 61 -10.58 12.49 8.66
N GLU A 62 -11.16 13.40 9.45
CA GLU A 62 -10.39 14.30 10.32
C GLU A 62 -9.57 13.52 11.35
N ARG A 63 -10.20 12.53 12.01
CA ARG A 63 -9.54 11.66 12.99
C ARG A 63 -8.37 10.89 12.36
N LEU A 64 -8.61 10.28 11.20
CA LEU A 64 -7.59 9.54 10.46
C LEU A 64 -6.45 10.45 10.01
N ARG A 65 -6.75 11.65 9.47
CA ARG A 65 -5.73 12.61 9.03
C ARG A 65 -4.74 12.92 10.13
N ILE A 66 -5.24 13.28 11.31
CA ILE A 66 -4.41 13.62 12.48
C ILE A 66 -3.58 12.40 12.88
N SER A 67 -4.23 11.25 13.08
CA SER A 67 -3.57 10.02 13.54
C SER A 67 -2.50 9.52 12.57
N ILE A 68 -2.75 9.60 11.26
CA ILE A 68 -1.80 9.16 10.22
C ILE A 68 -0.57 10.06 10.20
N ILE A 69 -0.75 11.37 10.21
CA ILE A 69 0.36 12.32 10.19
C ILE A 69 1.20 12.18 11.46
N GLU A 70 0.56 12.06 12.63
CA GLU A 70 1.25 11.84 13.91
C GLU A 70 2.05 10.52 13.91
N THR A 71 1.46 9.45 13.37
CA THR A 71 2.11 8.14 13.29
C THR A 71 3.36 8.19 12.41
N PHE A 72 3.27 8.82 11.22
CA PHE A 72 4.47 8.99 10.39
C PHE A 72 5.52 9.88 11.04
N ASN A 73 5.13 10.98 11.71
CA ASN A 73 6.10 11.83 12.40
C ASN A 73 6.79 11.12 13.57
N LYS A 74 6.13 10.12 14.17
CA LYS A 74 6.68 9.36 15.29
C LYS A 74 7.56 8.18 14.85
N TYR A 75 7.19 7.49 13.78
CA TYR A 75 7.81 6.22 13.39
C TYR A 75 8.46 6.24 11.99
N GLY A 76 8.51 7.40 11.34
CA GLY A 76 9.02 7.50 9.98
C GLY A 76 9.14 8.95 9.51
N GLU A 77 8.67 9.22 8.30
CA GLU A 77 8.71 10.56 7.70
C GLU A 77 7.53 10.76 6.75
N TYR A 78 6.92 11.94 6.75
CA TYR A 78 5.81 12.30 5.85
C TYR A 78 6.08 13.66 5.21
N VAL A 79 5.94 13.74 3.89
CA VAL A 79 6.26 14.94 3.10
C VAL A 79 5.14 15.25 2.11
N PHE A 80 4.55 16.43 2.24
CA PHE A 80 3.68 16.99 1.21
C PHE A 80 4.49 17.45 0.00
N LEU A 81 4.15 16.96 -1.19
CA LEU A 81 4.83 17.36 -2.43
C LEU A 81 4.03 18.40 -3.21
N LYS A 82 2.70 18.33 -3.15
CA LYS A 82 1.80 19.28 -3.78
C LYS A 82 0.48 19.34 -3.00
N LYS A 83 -0.05 20.53 -2.78
CA LYS A 83 -1.37 20.75 -2.17
C LYS A 83 -2.16 21.73 -3.03
N LEU A 84 -3.34 21.32 -3.48
CA LEU A 84 -4.29 22.21 -4.15
C LEU A 84 -5.31 22.75 -3.14
N ASP A 85 -5.80 21.88 -2.26
CA ASP A 85 -6.59 22.19 -1.06
C ASP A 85 -6.45 21.05 -0.04
N GLU A 86 -7.30 21.05 1.00
CA GLU A 86 -7.28 20.05 2.07
C GLU A 86 -7.58 18.63 1.59
N ALA A 87 -8.45 18.44 0.60
CA ALA A 87 -8.84 17.12 0.09
C ALA A 87 -8.02 16.70 -1.14
N ARG A 88 -7.36 17.64 -1.84
CA ARG A 88 -6.62 17.41 -3.08
C ARG A 88 -5.15 17.75 -2.90
N PHE A 89 -4.37 16.72 -2.59
CA PHE A 89 -2.93 16.82 -2.41
C PHE A 89 -2.24 15.55 -2.90
N ASP A 90 -0.93 15.66 -3.10
CA ASP A 90 -0.04 14.53 -3.34
C ASP A 90 1.08 14.57 -2.28
N SER A 91 1.33 13.43 -1.64
CA SER A 91 2.34 13.29 -0.59
C SER A 91 3.10 11.97 -0.71
N VAL A 92 4.23 11.91 -0.03
CA VAL A 92 5.02 10.68 0.12
C VAL A 92 5.37 10.48 1.58
N ALA A 93 5.60 9.22 1.96
CA ALA A 93 6.02 8.89 3.30
C ALA A 93 6.93 7.67 3.32
N ARG A 94 7.59 7.45 4.45
CA ARG A 94 8.25 6.19 4.78
C ARG A 94 8.00 5.82 6.24
N ILE A 95 8.02 4.53 6.53
CA ILE A 95 7.92 3.99 7.89
C ILE A 95 8.63 2.63 7.93
N ASP A 96 9.26 2.34 9.06
CA ASP A 96 9.86 1.04 9.31
C ASP A 96 8.79 0.04 9.76
N VAL A 97 8.89 -1.20 9.27
CA VAL A 97 7.89 -2.24 9.52
C VAL A 97 8.06 -2.80 10.91
N SER A 98 6.92 -2.84 11.61
CA SER A 98 6.75 -3.48 12.90
C SER A 98 5.33 -4.07 13.00
N ASP A 99 5.01 -4.72 14.12
CA ASP A 99 3.71 -5.37 14.31
C ASP A 99 2.50 -4.41 14.19
N PHE A 100 2.67 -3.13 14.56
CA PHE A 100 1.58 -2.15 14.44
C PHE A 100 1.38 -1.67 12.99
N THR A 101 2.41 -1.76 12.15
CA THR A 101 2.41 -1.19 10.79
C THR A 101 1.25 -1.76 9.96
N PHE A 102 0.91 -3.03 10.12
CA PHE A 102 -0.16 -3.66 9.36
C PHE A 102 -1.56 -3.16 9.73
N GLU A 103 -1.81 -2.83 11.01
CA GLU A 103 -3.06 -2.18 11.41
C GLU A 103 -3.11 -0.75 10.88
N PHE A 104 -1.98 -0.05 11.00
CA PHE A 104 -1.84 1.31 10.51
C PHE A 104 -2.07 1.43 8.99
N MET A 105 -1.69 0.41 8.21
CA MET A 105 -1.96 0.36 6.78
C MET A 105 -3.45 0.35 6.45
N PHE A 106 -4.33 -0.14 7.33
CA PHE A 106 -5.78 -0.04 7.13
C PHE A 106 -6.31 1.37 7.36
N ASP A 107 -5.74 2.12 8.31
CA ASP A 107 -6.07 3.53 8.51
C ASP A 107 -5.68 4.35 7.26
N ILE A 108 -4.46 4.12 6.74
CA ILE A 108 -4.01 4.67 5.46
C ILE A 108 -4.98 4.31 4.33
N TRP A 109 -5.42 3.04 4.27
CA TRP A 109 -6.32 2.54 3.24
C TRP A 109 -7.68 3.25 3.24
N LYS A 110 -8.22 3.54 4.43
CA LYS A 110 -9.50 4.24 4.63
C LYS A 110 -9.42 5.74 4.36
N TYR A 111 -8.24 6.32 4.54
CA TYR A 111 -8.05 7.77 4.46
C TYR A 111 -7.68 8.27 3.06
N PHE A 112 -6.75 7.59 2.39
CA PHE A 112 -6.27 8.07 1.09
C PHE A 112 -7.06 7.44 -0.05
N TYR A 113 -7.55 8.27 -0.97
CA TYR A 113 -8.23 7.81 -2.19
C TYR A 113 -7.33 6.85 -3.00
N SER A 114 -6.07 7.21 -3.16
CA SER A 114 -5.07 6.37 -3.83
C SER A 114 -3.79 6.26 -3.00
N CYS A 115 -3.28 5.04 -2.88
CA CYS A 115 -2.07 4.70 -2.16
C CYS A 115 -1.24 3.71 -2.97
N THR A 116 0.05 3.97 -3.11
CA THR A 116 1.05 3.02 -3.64
C THR A 116 2.15 2.85 -2.62
N PHE A 117 2.61 1.62 -2.39
CA PHE A 117 3.63 1.34 -1.39
C PHE A 117 4.50 0.14 -1.76
N PHE A 118 5.77 0.17 -1.34
CA PHE A 118 6.78 -0.83 -1.73
C PHE A 118 8.01 -0.75 -0.82
N ILE A 119 8.88 -1.76 -0.91
CA ILE A 119 10.21 -1.75 -0.28
C ILE A 119 11.23 -1.26 -1.31
N PRO A 120 12.00 -0.19 -1.05
CA PRO A 120 13.01 0.28 -1.97
C PRO A 120 14.16 -0.73 -2.06
N THR A 121 14.78 -0.86 -3.24
CA THR A 121 16.04 -1.59 -3.37
C THR A 121 17.18 -0.85 -2.67
N GLU A 122 18.25 -1.57 -2.33
CA GLU A 122 19.46 -0.98 -1.78
C GLU A 122 19.96 0.19 -2.66
N GLY A 123 20.32 1.30 -2.00
CA GLY A 123 20.78 2.52 -2.67
C GLY A 123 19.69 3.45 -3.21
N PHE A 124 18.40 3.07 -3.18
CA PHE A 124 17.31 3.98 -3.52
C PHE A 124 16.74 4.65 -2.25
N SER A 125 17.22 5.86 -1.97
CA SER A 125 16.88 6.57 -0.73
C SER A 125 15.52 7.26 -0.79
N PHE A 126 15.03 7.72 0.36
CA PHE A 126 13.76 8.45 0.42
C PHE A 126 13.81 9.81 -0.31
N SER A 127 14.98 10.46 -0.33
CA SER A 127 15.17 11.71 -1.10
C SER A 127 15.19 11.44 -2.61
N ASP A 128 15.72 10.29 -3.05
CA ASP A 128 15.63 9.84 -4.43
C ASP A 128 14.18 9.58 -4.82
N TYR A 129 13.40 8.97 -3.92
CA TYR A 129 11.99 8.72 -4.15
C TYR A 129 11.16 10.01 -4.24
N ILE A 130 11.40 11.00 -3.37
CA ILE A 130 10.81 12.34 -3.49
C ILE A 130 11.12 12.96 -4.86
N SER A 131 12.39 12.88 -5.28
CA SER A 131 12.86 13.42 -6.56
C SER A 131 12.22 12.70 -7.74
N PHE A 132 12.10 11.37 -7.65
CA PHE A 132 11.42 10.52 -8.62
C PHE A 132 9.95 10.95 -8.77
N GLN A 133 9.19 11.03 -7.66
CA GLN A 133 7.78 11.39 -7.68
C GLN A 133 7.53 12.79 -8.26
N LYS A 134 8.38 13.78 -7.90
CA LYS A 134 8.33 15.12 -8.51
C LYS A 134 8.57 15.07 -10.01
N LYS A 135 9.55 14.29 -10.47
CA LYS A 135 9.89 14.15 -11.90
C LYS A 135 8.76 13.52 -12.71
N ILE A 136 8.13 12.47 -12.18
CA ILE A 136 7.05 11.75 -12.86
C ILE A 136 5.66 12.34 -12.61
N LYS A 137 5.54 13.34 -11.73
CA LYS A 137 4.29 14.02 -11.37
C LYS A 137 3.20 13.05 -10.89
N PHE A 138 3.57 12.03 -10.12
CA PHE A 138 2.66 10.97 -9.64
C PHE A 138 1.95 10.20 -10.77
N GLN A 139 2.53 10.18 -11.97
CA GLN A 139 2.03 9.43 -13.11
C GLN A 139 2.88 8.16 -13.29
N ASP A 140 2.66 7.18 -12.42
CA ASP A 140 3.24 5.84 -12.54
C ASP A 140 2.15 4.77 -12.55
N LYS A 141 1.54 4.57 -13.73
CA LYS A 141 0.46 3.61 -13.88
C LYS A 141 0.99 2.21 -13.55
N GLY A 142 0.36 1.54 -12.58
CA GLY A 142 0.75 0.18 -12.19
C GLY A 142 2.15 0.05 -11.60
N GLY A 143 2.85 1.15 -11.28
CA GLY A 143 4.24 1.12 -10.80
C GLY A 143 5.27 0.80 -11.89
N GLU A 144 4.91 0.91 -13.17
CA GLU A 144 5.78 0.51 -14.28
C GLU A 144 7.14 1.22 -14.30
N LYS A 145 7.18 2.53 -14.05
CA LYS A 145 8.41 3.33 -14.05
C LYS A 145 9.29 3.00 -12.85
N LEU A 146 8.69 2.76 -11.69
CA LEU A 146 9.39 2.33 -10.48
C LEU A 146 10.07 0.96 -10.70
N LEU A 147 9.32 0.00 -11.23
CA LEU A 147 9.79 -1.38 -11.43
C LEU A 147 10.77 -1.51 -12.60
N SER A 148 10.54 -0.81 -13.72
CA SER A 148 11.45 -0.84 -14.88
C SER A 148 12.82 -0.22 -14.56
N LYS A 149 12.88 0.73 -13.63
CA LYS A 149 14.13 1.30 -13.11
C LYS A 149 14.78 0.48 -12.01
N ARG A 150 14.17 -0.63 -11.60
CA ARG A 150 14.62 -1.50 -10.50
C ARG A 150 14.82 -0.74 -9.18
N TYR A 151 13.96 0.25 -8.91
CA TYR A 151 13.91 0.90 -7.59
C TYR A 151 13.13 0.08 -6.56
N SER A 152 12.42 -0.94 -7.03
CA SER A 152 11.83 -2.00 -6.24
C SER A 152 11.68 -3.25 -7.09
N ASP A 153 11.44 -4.38 -6.44
CA ASP A 153 11.11 -5.66 -7.08
C ASP A 153 9.59 -5.83 -7.28
N PHE A 154 8.79 -5.22 -6.40
CA PHE A 154 7.33 -5.20 -6.47
C PHE A 154 6.76 -3.90 -5.90
N GLY A 155 5.51 -3.57 -6.23
CA GLY A 155 4.78 -2.46 -5.66
C GLY A 155 3.32 -2.82 -5.47
N CYS A 156 2.75 -2.39 -4.36
CA CYS A 156 1.36 -2.57 -4.00
C CYS A 156 0.58 -1.28 -4.25
N ILE A 157 -0.61 -1.40 -4.80
CA ILE A 157 -1.47 -0.27 -5.16
C ILE A 157 -2.87 -0.56 -4.64
N LYS A 158 -3.42 0.35 -3.84
CA LYS A 158 -4.85 0.36 -3.50
C LYS A 158 -5.65 0.67 -4.76
N GLY A 159 -6.59 -0.21 -5.10
CA GLY A 159 -7.55 0.02 -6.18
C GLY A 159 -8.68 0.97 -5.79
N LEU A 160 -9.49 1.37 -6.78
CA LEU A 160 -10.56 2.35 -6.60
C LEU A 160 -11.63 1.80 -5.65
N GLY A 161 -12.12 2.60 -4.71
CA GLY A 161 -13.11 2.16 -3.71
C GLY A 161 -12.54 1.36 -2.54
N GLY A 162 -11.27 0.93 -2.61
CA GLY A 162 -10.57 0.27 -1.51
C GLY A 162 -10.90 -1.21 -1.31
N ASP A 163 -11.62 -1.81 -2.24
CA ASP A 163 -12.02 -3.23 -2.29
C ASP A 163 -11.03 -4.12 -3.07
N SER A 164 -9.89 -3.55 -3.45
CA SER A 164 -8.92 -4.17 -4.33
C SER A 164 -7.48 -3.78 -4.00
N LEU A 165 -6.58 -4.74 -4.08
CA LEU A 165 -5.12 -4.61 -3.94
C LEU A 165 -4.48 -5.13 -5.22
N ILE A 166 -3.70 -4.28 -5.89
CA ILE A 166 -2.92 -4.66 -7.07
C ILE A 166 -1.46 -4.78 -6.65
N VAL A 167 -0.86 -5.94 -6.87
CA VAL A 167 0.56 -6.18 -6.65
C VAL A 167 1.25 -6.30 -8.00
N SER A 168 1.94 -5.25 -8.41
CA SER A 168 2.78 -5.26 -9.62
C SER A 168 4.19 -5.68 -9.28
N TYR A 169 4.82 -6.52 -10.11
CA TYR A 169 6.15 -7.04 -9.85
C TYR A 169 6.91 -7.32 -11.14
N ARG A 170 8.24 -7.27 -11.05
CA ARG A 170 9.09 -7.61 -12.20
C ARG A 170 8.98 -9.11 -12.50
N LYS A 171 9.01 -9.50 -13.78
CA LYS A 171 8.93 -10.91 -14.19
C LYS A 171 10.10 -11.76 -13.68
N ASP A 172 11.25 -11.14 -13.38
CA ASP A 172 12.42 -11.79 -12.80
C ASP A 172 12.39 -11.87 -11.27
N PHE A 173 11.36 -11.30 -10.62
CA PHE A 173 11.13 -11.41 -9.19
C PHE A 173 10.14 -12.52 -8.89
N GLN A 174 10.45 -13.33 -7.87
CA GLN A 174 9.56 -14.38 -7.41
C GLN A 174 8.64 -13.87 -6.30
N LEU A 175 7.43 -13.49 -6.68
CA LEU A 175 6.40 -13.07 -5.73
C LEU A 175 6.02 -14.25 -4.80
N PRO A 176 5.85 -14.01 -3.49
CA PRO A 176 5.30 -15.02 -2.57
C PRO A 176 3.90 -15.49 -2.97
N ASP A 177 3.50 -16.68 -2.50
CA ASP A 177 2.15 -17.21 -2.75
C ASP A 177 1.11 -16.51 -1.86
N LEU A 178 0.56 -15.40 -2.39
CA LEU A 178 -0.42 -14.59 -1.67
C LEU A 178 -1.76 -15.30 -1.47
N LYS A 179 -2.12 -16.26 -2.35
CA LYS A 179 -3.33 -17.07 -2.18
C LYS A 179 -3.21 -17.95 -0.94
N LYS A 180 -2.05 -18.58 -0.78
CA LYS A 180 -1.74 -19.37 0.42
C LYS A 180 -1.77 -18.49 1.67
N ALA A 181 -1.08 -17.35 1.66
CA ALA A 181 -1.06 -16.42 2.80
C ALA A 181 -2.49 -16.00 3.23
N ALA A 182 -3.35 -15.68 2.25
CA ALA A 182 -4.74 -15.32 2.50
C ALA A 182 -5.62 -16.47 3.02
N SER A 183 -5.16 -17.72 2.95
CA SER A 183 -5.90 -18.89 3.45
C SER A 183 -5.52 -19.29 4.88
N GLU A 184 -4.40 -18.77 5.40
CA GLU A 184 -3.89 -19.07 6.75
C GLU A 184 -4.64 -18.31 7.87
N THR A 185 -5.75 -17.64 7.55
CA THR A 185 -6.59 -16.96 8.54
C THR A 185 -7.45 -17.97 9.30
N PRO A 186 -7.34 -18.05 10.65
CA PRO A 186 -8.17 -18.95 11.45
C PRO A 186 -9.66 -18.67 11.25
N ASP A 187 -10.45 -19.73 11.03
CA ASP A 187 -11.91 -19.63 11.05
C ASP A 187 -12.36 -19.27 12.48
N ILE A 188 -13.11 -18.18 12.63
CA ILE A 188 -13.60 -17.70 13.93
C ILE A 188 -14.43 -18.79 14.65
N ASN A 189 -15.04 -19.70 13.89
CA ASN A 189 -15.81 -20.84 14.43
C ASN A 189 -14.93 -21.94 15.06
N GLN A 190 -13.60 -21.86 14.93
CA GLN A 190 -12.64 -22.75 15.58
C GLN A 190 -12.05 -22.16 16.86
N VAL A 191 -12.17 -20.84 17.08
CA VAL A 191 -11.59 -20.16 18.26
C VAL A 191 -12.56 -20.15 19.45
N PHE A 192 -13.87 -20.33 19.21
CA PHE A 192 -14.91 -20.34 20.24
C PHE A 192 -15.59 -21.70 20.44
N LYS A 193 -14.86 -22.81 20.23
CA LYS A 193 -15.32 -24.16 20.61
C LYS A 193 -14.68 -24.65 21.90
#